data_AF-A0AAU0UDN8-F1
#
_entry.id   AF-A0AAU0UDN8-F1
#
_cell.length_a   1.000
_cell.length_b   1.000
_cell.length_c   1.000
_cell.angle_alpha   90.00
_cell.angle_beta   90.00
_cell.angle_gamma   90.00
#
_symmetry.space_group_name_H-M   'P 1'
#
loop_
_entity.id
_entity.type
_entity.pdbx_description
1 polymer ?
#
loop_
_entity_poly.entity_id
_entity_poly.type
_entity_poly.pdbx_seq_one_letter_code
_entity_poly.pdbx_strand_id
1 'polypeptide(L)'
;MIAADQKYMAGVVGRAIAKQRIRSGLTQEEVAERLGVGNEAVSRIERGVVIPNIGRLLEFAALFRECLELQLFCLDGSLSFALSHAFDVASG
;
A
#
# COMPACT_ATOMS: atom_id res chain seq x y z
N MET A 1 -22.00 -2.97 -19.65
CA MET A 1 -20.71 -2.24 -19.72
C MET A 1 -19.97 -2.14 -18.37
N ILE A 2 -20.66 -2.17 -17.23
CA ILE A 2 -20.07 -1.95 -15.88
C ILE A 2 -19.03 -3.02 -15.46
N ALA A 3 -19.23 -4.30 -15.80
CA ALA A 3 -18.35 -5.38 -15.34
C ALA A 3 -16.94 -5.35 -15.97
N ALA A 4 -16.81 -4.87 -17.22
CA ALA A 4 -15.51 -4.75 -17.89
C ALA A 4 -14.66 -3.65 -17.26
N ASP A 5 -15.30 -2.56 -16.83
CA ASP A 5 -14.68 -1.42 -16.19
C ASP A 5 -14.17 -1.79 -14.78
N GLN A 6 -14.96 -2.56 -14.04
CA GLN A 6 -14.56 -3.07 -12.73
C GLN A 6 -13.32 -3.97 -12.80
N LYS A 7 -13.27 -4.91 -13.76
CA LYS A 7 -12.08 -5.77 -13.94
C LYS A 7 -10.85 -4.97 -14.34
N TYR A 8 -11.02 -3.95 -15.19
CA TYR A 8 -9.94 -3.05 -15.58
C TYR A 8 -9.39 -2.27 -14.36
N MET A 9 -10.27 -1.68 -13.56
CA MET A 9 -9.92 -0.97 -12.32
C MET A 9 -9.21 -1.89 -11.32
N ALA A 10 -9.71 -3.11 -11.11
CA ALA A 10 -9.08 -4.11 -10.25
C ALA A 10 -7.63 -4.38 -10.68
N GLY A 11 -7.39 -4.55 -11.98
CA GLY A 11 -6.05 -4.75 -12.53
C GLY A 11 -5.14 -3.54 -12.36
N VAL A 12 -5.64 -2.32 -12.56
CA VAL A 12 -4.85 -1.08 -12.37
C VAL A 12 -4.42 -0.94 -10.91
N VAL A 13 -5.37 -1.07 -9.98
CA VAL A 13 -5.13 -0.96 -8.53
C VAL A 13 -4.20 -2.08 -8.05
N GLY A 14 -4.45 -3.32 -8.45
CA GLY A 14 -3.62 -4.47 -8.07
C GLY A 14 -2.15 -4.31 -8.49
N ARG A 15 -1.90 -3.86 -9.73
CA ARG A 15 -0.55 -3.57 -10.21
C ARG A 15 0.13 -2.45 -9.44
N ALA A 16 -0.61 -1.41 -9.04
CA ALA A 16 -0.08 -0.31 -8.25
C ALA A 16 0.36 -0.79 -6.86
N ILE A 17 -0.46 -1.62 -6.20
CA ILE A 17 -0.15 -2.23 -4.89
C ILE A 17 1.10 -3.11 -5.01
N ALA A 18 1.15 -4.00 -6.01
CA ALA A 18 2.30 -4.89 -6.24
C ALA A 18 3.60 -4.10 -6.44
N LYS A 19 3.55 -3.03 -7.23
CA LYS A 19 4.71 -2.16 -7.48
C LYS A 19 5.18 -1.49 -6.19
N GLN A 20 4.26 -1.02 -5.35
CA GLN A 20 4.61 -0.37 -4.09
C GLN A 20 5.16 -1.36 -3.05
N ARG A 21 4.61 -2.57 -2.99
CA ARG A 21 5.15 -3.67 -2.19
C ARG A 21 6.60 -3.97 -2.56
N ILE A 22 6.90 -4.14 -3.86
CA ILE A 22 8.27 -4.40 -4.34
C ILE A 22 9.21 -3.25 -3.96
N ARG A 23 8.77 -1.99 -4.11
CA ARG A 23 9.55 -0.82 -3.70
C ARG A 23 9.83 -0.78 -2.20
N SER A 24 8.93 -1.34 -1.39
CA SER A 24 9.07 -1.45 0.05
C SER A 24 9.92 -2.66 0.48
N GLY A 25 10.41 -3.46 -0.46
CA GLY A 25 11.23 -4.64 -0.18
C GLY A 25 10.48 -5.82 0.43
N LEU A 26 9.15 -5.80 0.43
CA LEU A 26 8.32 -6.83 1.09
C LEU A 26 7.90 -7.94 0.12
N THR A 27 7.83 -9.17 0.63
CA THR A 27 7.16 -10.31 0.01
C THR A 27 5.64 -10.22 0.19
N GLN A 28 4.88 -10.97 -0.62
CA GLN A 28 3.42 -11.04 -0.44
C GLN A 28 3.04 -11.65 0.92
N GLU A 29 3.87 -12.57 1.43
CA GLU A 29 3.68 -13.22 2.73
C GLU A 29 3.83 -12.23 3.88
N GLU A 30 4.91 -11.42 3.89
CA GLU A 30 5.13 -10.39 4.92
C GLU A 30 4.03 -9.33 4.91
N VAL A 31 3.54 -8.93 3.73
CA VAL A 31 2.39 -8.02 3.64
C VAL A 31 1.14 -8.68 4.19
N ALA A 32 0.90 -9.94 3.86
CA ALA A 32 -0.27 -10.66 4.34
C ALA A 32 -0.26 -10.82 5.86
N GLU A 33 0.89 -11.16 6.44
CA GLU A 33 1.10 -11.27 7.88
C GLU A 33 0.83 -9.93 8.58
N ARG A 34 1.43 -8.83 8.10
CA ARG A 34 1.26 -7.50 8.69
C ARG A 34 -0.17 -6.96 8.58
N LEU A 35 -0.89 -7.33 7.52
CA LEU A 35 -2.29 -6.97 7.32
C LEU A 35 -3.28 -7.98 7.93
N GLY A 36 -2.80 -9.04 8.60
CA GLY A 36 -3.64 -10.07 9.21
C GLY A 36 -4.53 -10.82 8.21
N VAL A 37 -4.05 -11.03 6.98
CA VAL A 37 -4.77 -11.74 5.92
C VAL A 37 -3.98 -12.93 5.39
N GLY A 38 -4.66 -13.81 4.65
CA GLY A 38 -3.97 -14.89 3.94
C GLY A 38 -3.14 -14.37 2.75
N ASN A 39 -1.99 -14.99 2.51
CA ASN A 39 -1.10 -14.69 1.37
C ASN A 39 -1.87 -14.69 0.02
N GLU A 40 -2.80 -15.64 -0.15
CA GLU A 40 -3.63 -15.73 -1.36
C GLU A 40 -4.50 -14.47 -1.58
N ALA A 41 -4.94 -13.80 -0.51
CA ALA A 41 -5.73 -12.57 -0.62
C ALA A 41 -4.89 -11.45 -1.26
N VAL A 42 -3.65 -11.28 -0.82
CA VAL A 42 -2.70 -10.31 -1.40
C VAL A 42 -2.43 -10.66 -2.87
N SER A 43 -2.17 -11.93 -3.18
CA SER A 43 -1.97 -12.39 -4.56
C SER A 43 -3.17 -12.12 -5.48
N ARG A 44 -4.40 -12.35 -5.00
CA ARG A 44 -5.63 -12.09 -5.77
C ARG A 44 -5.86 -10.59 -6.00
N ILE A 45 -5.55 -9.76 -5.01
CA ILE A 45 -5.63 -8.30 -5.13
C ILE A 45 -4.60 -7.80 -6.15
N GLU A 46 -3.33 -8.20 -6.03
CA GLU A 46 -2.25 -7.76 -6.93
C GLU A 46 -2.50 -8.16 -8.39
N ARG A 47 -3.14 -9.31 -8.62
CA ARG A 47 -3.54 -9.77 -9.97
C ARG A 47 -4.83 -9.13 -10.48
N GLY A 48 -5.53 -8.33 -9.67
CA GLY A 48 -6.81 -7.73 -10.02
C GLY A 48 -7.98 -8.71 -10.12
N VAL A 49 -7.88 -9.86 -9.44
CA VAL A 49 -8.98 -10.83 -9.32
C VAL A 49 -10.06 -10.31 -8.37
N VAL A 50 -9.64 -9.57 -7.34
CA VAL A 50 -10.52 -8.97 -6.34
C VAL A 50 -10.20 -7.48 -6.23
N ILE A 51 -11.24 -6.65 -6.22
CA ILE A 51 -11.09 -5.23 -5.87
C ILE A 51 -11.00 -5.12 -4.35
N PRO A 52 -9.90 -4.56 -3.80
CA PRO A 52 -9.87 -4.19 -2.40
C PRO A 52 -10.87 -3.05 -2.16
N ASN A 53 -11.59 -3.10 -1.05
CA ASN A 53 -12.40 -1.96 -0.62
C ASN A 53 -11.51 -0.80 -0.15
N ILE A 54 -12.12 0.36 0.10
CA ILE A 54 -11.39 1.57 0.52
C ILE A 54 -10.60 1.34 1.81
N GLY A 55 -11.17 0.65 2.80
CA GLY A 55 -10.47 0.35 4.06
C GLY A 55 -9.18 -0.46 3.82
N ARG A 56 -9.27 -1.47 2.97
CA ARG A 56 -8.11 -2.29 2.58
C ARG A 56 -7.05 -1.47 1.84
N LEU A 57 -7.45 -0.52 1.00
CA LEU A 57 -6.51 0.39 0.34
C LEU A 57 -5.77 1.28 1.34
N LEU A 58 -6.46 1.76 2.38
CA LEU A 58 -5.85 2.54 3.45
C LEU A 58 -4.85 1.71 4.26
N GLU A 59 -5.17 0.46 4.56
CA GLU A 59 -4.24 -0.48 5.22
C GLU A 59 -2.94 -0.67 4.40
N PHE A 60 -3.05 -0.93 3.10
CA PHE A 60 -1.88 -1.01 2.21
C PHE A 60 -1.08 0.30 2.21
N ALA A 61 -1.77 1.44 2.13
CA ALA A 61 -1.11 2.75 2.11
C ALA A 61 -0.35 3.05 3.40
N ALA A 62 -0.93 2.71 4.56
CA ALA A 62 -0.29 2.84 5.87
C ALA A 62 0.96 1.95 5.94
N LEU A 63 0.81 0.67 5.59
CA LEU A 63 1.91 -0.30 5.61
C LEU A 63 3.10 0.15 4.74
N PHE A 64 2.84 0.64 3.52
CA PHE A 64 3.90 1.07 2.62
C PHE A 64 4.53 2.41 3.03
N ARG A 65 3.83 3.25 3.79
CA ARG A 65 4.41 4.47 4.38
C ARG A 65 5.41 4.11 5.48
N GLU A 66 5.05 3.19 6.38
CA GLU A 66 5.94 2.74 7.46
C GLU A 66 7.26 2.17 6.92
N CYS A 67 7.21 1.42 5.81
CA CYS A 67 8.42 0.93 5.14
C CYS A 67 9.28 2.05 4.55
N LEU A 68 8.67 3.11 4.00
CA LEU A 68 9.42 4.26 3.47
C LEU A 68 10.11 5.05 4.58
N GLU A 69 9.45 5.20 5.74
CA GLU A 69 10.02 5.89 6.90
C GLU A 69 11.22 5.14 7.49
N LEU A 70 11.19 3.80 7.52
CA LEU A 70 12.35 3.00 7.94
C LEU A 70 13.53 3.12 6.96
N GLN A 71 13.26 3.20 5.66
CA GLN A 71 14.32 3.38 4.66
C GLN A 71 14.91 4.79 4.68
N LEU A 72 14.11 5.80 5.04
CA LEU A 72 14.57 7.18 5.24
C LEU A 72 15.31 7.35 6.57
N PHE A 73 14.95 6.64 7.63
CA PHE A 73 15.67 6.72 8.90
C PHE A 73 17.13 6.22 8.78
N CYS A 74 17.39 5.28 7.87
CA CYS A 74 18.74 4.83 7.53
C CYS A 74 19.54 5.85 6.70
N LEU A 75 18.89 6.85 6.09
CA LEU A 75 19.48 7.88 5.25
C LEU A 75 19.16 9.25 5.87
N ASP A 76 20.02 9.67 6.80
CA ASP A 76 20.05 10.97 7.46
C ASP A 76 18.95 11.24 8.51
N GLY A 77 19.36 11.18 9.78
CA GLY A 77 18.59 11.56 10.97
C GLY A 77 18.25 13.05 11.09
N SER A 78 17.95 13.74 9.99
CA SER A 78 17.57 15.16 9.95
C SER A 78 16.19 15.44 9.35
N LEU A 79 15.47 14.44 8.84
CA LEU A 79 14.14 14.63 8.22
C LEU A 79 12.93 14.35 9.12
N SER A 80 13.15 14.02 10.40
CA SER A 80 12.07 13.78 11.39
C SER A 80 11.09 14.95 11.57
N PHE A 81 11.43 16.16 11.10
CA PHE A 81 10.61 17.35 11.30
C PHE A 81 9.64 17.67 10.13
N ALA A 82 9.91 17.16 8.92
CA ALA A 82 9.16 17.57 7.73
C ALA A 82 7.83 16.83 7.53
N LEU A 83 7.69 15.62 8.08
CA LEU A 83 6.49 14.78 7.89
C LEU A 83 5.39 15.02 8.93
N SER A 84 5.71 15.54 10.13
CA SER A 84 4.68 15.94 11.10
C SER A 84 3.84 17.12 10.59
N HIS A 85 4.46 18.05 9.86
CA HIS A 85 3.80 19.26 9.37
C HIS A 85 2.97 19.05 8.09
N ALA A 86 3.18 17.96 7.35
CA ALA A 86 2.39 17.69 6.15
C ALA A 86 0.95 17.21 6.46
N PHE A 87 0.67 16.80 7.72
CA PHE A 87 -0.67 16.42 8.15
C PHE A 87 -1.48 17.61 8.71
N ASP A 88 -0.81 18.63 9.25
CA ASP A 88 -1.47 19.82 9.83
C ASP A 88 -2.12 20.75 8.80
N VAL A 89 -1.76 20.67 7.51
CA VAL A 89 -2.39 21.49 6.46
C VAL A 89 -3.76 20.95 5.99
N ALA A 90 -4.15 19.74 6.43
CA ALA A 90 -5.44 19.15 6.06
C ALA A 90 -6.52 19.21 7.16
N SER A 91 -6.20 19.78 8.33
CA SER A 91 -7.14 19.90 9.46
C SER A 91 -7.27 21.32 10.02
N GLY A 92 -6.82 22.35 9.28
CA GLY A 92 -7.01 23.76 9.61
C GLY A 92 -7.92 24.45 8.59
#